data_AF-A0AAF0Y0I7-F1
#
_entry.id   AF-A0AAF0Y0I7-F1
#
_cell.length_a   1.000
_cell.length_b   1.000
_cell.length_c   1.000
_cell.angle_alpha   90.00
_cell.angle_beta   90.00
_cell.angle_gamma   90.00
#
_symmetry.space_group_name_H-M   'P 1'
#
loop_
_entity.id
_entity.type
_entity.pdbx_description
1 polymer ?
#
loop_
_entity_poly.entity_id
_entity_poly.type
_entity_poly.pdbx_seq_one_letter_code
_entity_poly.pdbx_strand_id
1 'polypeptide(L)'
;MAKATARRRAVPKATPKKASDDERPITTEEQEAEIAALRKKNEIAKRSQEQGLDMLVIVAIVVSSHLAYANFVDGATPIQYLVPGSQAFLLLYSLTPGWLPPLREASEKRHSNYVAIQLLLFTIGFFAIQGNAPELADFMRLALPELAAGAVEIQRRGQKDNQVRLDKLEELKYDLKGA
;
A
#
# COMPACT_ATOMS: atom_id res chain seq x y z
N MET A 1 14.38 53.47 17.69
CA MET A 1 13.66 52.37 18.37
C MET A 1 12.34 52.12 17.64
N ALA A 2 12.27 51.07 16.81
CA ALA A 2 11.09 50.75 16.01
C ALA A 2 10.11 49.87 16.80
N LYS A 3 8.86 50.30 16.95
CA LYS A 3 7.78 49.53 17.57
C LYS A 3 7.33 48.42 16.63
N ALA A 4 7.50 47.16 17.04
CA ALA A 4 6.97 46.02 16.33
C ALA A 4 5.43 45.92 16.53
N THR A 5 4.68 46.17 15.46
CA THR A 5 3.23 46.00 15.44
C THR A 5 2.89 44.52 15.34
N ALA A 6 2.37 43.94 16.43
CA ALA A 6 1.92 42.55 16.48
C ALA A 6 0.74 42.33 15.52
N ARG A 7 0.98 41.58 14.45
CA ARG A 7 -0.03 41.17 13.47
C ARG A 7 -0.91 40.07 14.10
N ARG A 8 -2.04 40.45 14.70
CA ARG A 8 -3.06 39.47 15.16
C ARG A 8 -3.61 38.71 13.94
N ARG A 9 -3.35 37.40 13.86
CA ARG A 9 -4.06 36.51 12.94
C ARG A 9 -5.51 36.44 13.39
N ALA A 10 -6.43 36.90 12.55
CA ALA A 10 -7.85 36.64 12.73
C ALA A 10 -8.09 35.13 12.53
N VAL A 11 -8.54 34.45 13.59
CA VAL A 11 -9.09 33.10 13.50
C VAL A 11 -10.40 33.21 12.73
N PRO A 12 -10.61 32.50 11.61
CA PRO A 12 -11.91 32.50 10.96
C PRO A 12 -12.91 31.89 11.93
N LYS A 13 -13.90 32.68 12.35
CA LYS A 13 -15.09 32.17 13.05
C LYS A 13 -15.70 31.11 12.13
N ALA A 14 -15.71 29.86 12.57
CA ALA A 14 -16.52 28.82 11.94
C ALA A 14 -17.97 29.31 11.95
N THR A 15 -18.49 29.64 10.77
CA THR A 15 -19.92 29.83 10.58
C THR A 15 -20.59 28.50 10.91
N PRO A 16 -21.56 28.45 11.84
CA PRO A 16 -22.32 27.24 12.07
C PRO A 16 -23.03 26.91 10.75
N LYS A 17 -22.69 25.75 10.15
CA LYS A 17 -23.49 25.19 9.06
C LYS A 17 -24.92 25.14 9.58
N LYS A 18 -25.83 25.82 8.88
CA LYS A 18 -27.27 25.70 9.12
C LYS A 18 -27.58 24.21 9.18
N ALA A 19 -28.16 23.78 10.31
CA ALA A 19 -28.80 22.49 10.43
C ALA A 19 -29.78 22.36 9.26
N SER A 20 -29.49 21.44 8.35
CA SER A 20 -30.46 21.03 7.35
C SER A 20 -31.55 20.24 8.08
N ASP A 21 -32.76 20.76 8.01
CA ASP A 21 -34.00 20.06 8.36
C ASP A 21 -34.06 18.71 7.65
N ASP A 22 -33.72 17.62 8.35
CA ASP A 22 -34.23 16.24 8.19
C ASP A 22 -33.45 15.24 9.08
N GLU A 23 -33.08 15.63 10.31
CA GLU A 23 -32.62 14.64 11.31
C GLU A 23 -33.86 13.94 11.92
N ARG A 24 -34.48 13.04 11.15
CA ARG A 24 -35.26 11.97 11.79
C ARG A 24 -34.27 11.15 12.64
N PRO A 25 -34.61 10.79 13.90
CA PRO A 25 -33.83 9.81 14.63
C PRO A 25 -33.86 8.52 13.82
N ILE A 26 -32.74 8.18 13.18
CA ILE A 26 -32.60 6.94 12.43
C ILE A 26 -32.89 5.81 13.42
N THR A 27 -33.83 4.93 13.09
CA THR A 27 -34.16 3.80 13.96
C THR A 27 -32.93 2.89 14.08
N THR A 28 -32.80 2.18 15.20
CA THR A 28 -31.66 1.25 15.42
C THR A 28 -31.53 0.21 14.30
N GLU A 29 -32.64 -0.22 13.71
CA GLU A 29 -32.66 -1.16 12.58
C GLU A 29 -32.15 -0.53 11.28
N GLU A 30 -32.55 0.72 10.98
CA GLU A 30 -32.04 1.47 9.83
C GLU A 30 -30.55 1.77 9.97
N GLN A 31 -30.07 2.08 11.18
CA GLN A 31 -28.63 2.26 11.44
C GLN A 31 -27.84 0.96 11.26
N GLU A 32 -28.37 -0.18 11.71
CA GLU A 32 -27.72 -1.48 11.53
C GLU A 32 -27.71 -1.91 10.07
N ALA A 33 -28.78 -1.65 9.32
CA ALA A 33 -28.83 -1.87 7.87
C ALA A 33 -27.84 -0.99 7.10
N GLU A 34 -27.73 0.29 7.47
CA GLU A 34 -26.77 1.22 6.88
C GLU A 34 -25.32 0.81 7.19
N ILE A 35 -25.02 0.42 8.44
CA ILE A 35 -23.70 -0.11 8.82
C ILE A 35 -23.36 -1.37 8.03
N ALA A 36 -24.31 -2.31 7.88
CA ALA A 36 -24.10 -3.51 7.09
C ALA A 36 -23.83 -3.20 5.62
N ALA A 37 -24.55 -2.24 5.04
CA ALA A 37 -24.34 -1.77 3.68
C ALA A 37 -22.96 -1.11 3.51
N LEU A 38 -22.55 -0.26 4.46
CA LEU A 38 -21.24 0.39 4.47
C LEU A 38 -20.09 -0.62 4.63
N ARG A 39 -20.23 -1.64 5.48
CA ARG A 39 -19.27 -2.74 5.61
C ARG A 39 -19.09 -3.48 4.29
N LYS A 40 -20.20 -3.87 3.65
CA LYS A 40 -20.17 -4.56 2.35
C LYS A 40 -19.50 -3.70 1.27
N LYS A 41 -19.79 -2.40 1.25
CA LYS A 41 -19.15 -1.46 0.31
C LYS A 41 -17.64 -1.35 0.57
N ASN A 42 -17.22 -1.29 1.83
CA ASN A 42 -15.80 -1.27 2.21
C ASN A 42 -15.08 -2.57 1.83
N GLU A 43 -15.71 -3.73 2.01
CA GLU A 43 -15.13 -5.01 1.58
C GLU A 43 -14.93 -5.07 0.06
N ILE A 44 -15.91 -4.61 -0.72
CA ILE A 44 -15.81 -4.56 -2.18
C ILE A 44 -14.69 -3.61 -2.61
N ALA A 45 -14.63 -2.41 -2.01
CA ALA A 45 -13.59 -1.44 -2.29
C ALA A 45 -12.19 -1.98 -1.93
N LYS A 46 -12.07 -2.67 -0.78
CA LYS A 46 -10.84 -3.33 -0.35
C LYS A 46 -10.36 -4.36 -1.38
N ARG A 47 -11.24 -5.26 -1.82
CA ARG A 47 -10.92 -6.28 -2.84
C ARG A 47 -10.49 -5.65 -4.15
N SER A 48 -11.18 -4.60 -4.59
CA SER A 48 -10.83 -3.89 -5.83
C SER A 48 -9.44 -3.24 -5.74
N GLN A 49 -9.09 -2.65 -4.59
CA GLN A 49 -7.75 -2.09 -4.36
C GLN A 49 -6.67 -3.18 -4.34
N GLU A 50 -6.93 -4.30 -3.68
CA GLU A 50 -6.05 -5.48 -3.67
C GLU A 50 -5.80 -6.00 -5.09
N GLN A 51 -6.85 -6.17 -5.89
CA GLN A 51 -6.72 -6.59 -7.29
C GLN A 51 -5.93 -5.60 -8.15
N GLY A 52 -6.12 -4.28 -7.93
CA GLY A 52 -5.35 -3.25 -8.64
C GLY A 52 -3.86 -3.33 -8.34
N LEU A 53 -3.49 -3.58 -7.07
CA LEU A 53 -2.10 -3.75 -6.68
C LEU A 53 -1.53 -5.11 -7.11
N ASP A 54 -2.33 -6.18 -7.09
CA ASP A 54 -1.93 -7.48 -7.64
C ASP A 54 -1.55 -7.35 -9.12
N MET A 55 -2.32 -6.59 -9.91
CA MET A 55 -1.98 -6.31 -11.32
C MET A 55 -0.64 -5.57 -11.46
N LEU A 56 -0.36 -4.58 -10.61
CA LEU A 56 0.93 -3.89 -10.59
C LEU A 56 2.08 -4.87 -10.26
N VAL A 57 1.88 -5.74 -9.27
CA VAL A 57 2.85 -6.77 -8.87
C VAL A 57 3.09 -7.76 -10.01
N ILE A 58 2.05 -8.22 -10.70
CA ILE A 58 2.15 -9.12 -11.85
C ILE A 58 2.97 -8.46 -12.98
N VAL A 59 2.68 -7.19 -13.30
CA VAL A 59 3.45 -6.45 -14.31
C VAL A 59 4.92 -6.35 -13.89
N ALA A 60 5.20 -6.03 -12.62
CA ALA A 60 6.56 -5.97 -12.10
C ALA A 60 7.29 -7.32 -12.16
N ILE A 61 6.59 -8.43 -11.89
CA ILE A 61 7.13 -9.80 -12.04
C ILE A 61 7.51 -10.06 -13.50
N VAL A 62 6.62 -9.74 -14.45
CA VAL A 62 6.86 -9.98 -15.88
C VAL A 62 8.06 -9.16 -16.37
N VAL A 63 8.10 -7.86 -16.04
CA VAL A 63 9.21 -6.98 -16.44
C VAL A 63 10.54 -7.47 -15.86
N SER A 64 10.57 -7.84 -14.58
CA SER A 64 11.80 -8.30 -13.92
C SER A 64 12.27 -9.65 -14.45
N SER A 65 11.33 -10.57 -14.70
CA SER A 65 11.63 -11.89 -15.27
C SER A 65 12.16 -11.76 -16.69
N HIS A 66 11.56 -10.88 -17.49
CA HIS A 66 12.04 -10.58 -18.84
C HIS A 66 13.45 -9.98 -18.82
N LEU A 67 13.71 -9.01 -17.92
CA LEU A 67 15.03 -8.41 -17.76
C LEU A 67 16.09 -9.45 -17.34
N ALA A 68 15.74 -10.33 -16.41
CA ALA A 68 16.62 -11.43 -15.99
C ALA A 68 16.94 -12.38 -17.15
N TYR A 69 15.93 -12.75 -17.94
CA TYR A 69 16.10 -13.61 -19.11
C TYR A 69 16.97 -12.96 -20.19
N ALA A 70 16.70 -11.70 -20.53
CA ALA A 70 17.48 -10.95 -21.53
C ALA A 70 18.97 -10.89 -21.14
N ASN A 71 19.25 -10.45 -19.90
CA ASN A 71 20.62 -10.39 -19.39
C ASN A 71 21.30 -11.77 -19.35
N PHE A 72 20.57 -12.85 -19.08
CA PHE A 72 21.12 -14.20 -19.12
C PHE A 72 21.49 -14.64 -20.54
N VAL A 73 20.61 -14.39 -21.52
CA VAL A 73 20.84 -14.73 -22.93
C VAL A 73 21.99 -13.93 -23.53
N ASP A 74 22.12 -12.66 -23.14
CA ASP A 74 23.17 -11.76 -23.62
C ASP A 74 24.54 -12.04 -22.97
N GLY A 75 24.64 -13.04 -22.08
CA GLY A 75 25.88 -13.38 -21.40
C GLY A 75 26.36 -12.30 -20.43
N ALA A 76 25.42 -11.53 -19.88
CA ALA A 76 25.70 -10.47 -18.92
C ALA A 76 26.28 -11.04 -17.62
N THR A 77 26.81 -10.14 -16.77
CA THR A 77 27.38 -10.58 -15.49
C THR A 77 26.32 -11.27 -14.61
N PRO A 78 26.70 -12.24 -13.75
CA PRO A 78 25.75 -12.95 -12.90
C PRO A 78 24.80 -12.06 -12.12
N ILE A 79 25.29 -10.93 -11.61
CA ILE A 79 24.49 -9.97 -10.85
C ILE A 79 23.35 -9.39 -11.70
N GLN A 80 23.58 -9.15 -12.99
CA GLN A 80 22.60 -8.51 -13.88
C GLN A 80 21.38 -9.39 -14.19
N TYR A 81 21.47 -10.72 -14.08
CA TYR A 81 20.30 -11.60 -14.20
C TYR A 81 19.81 -12.16 -12.86
N LEU A 82 20.70 -12.35 -11.86
CA LEU A 82 20.31 -12.87 -10.55
C LEU A 82 19.50 -11.86 -9.73
N VAL A 83 19.85 -10.57 -9.78
CA VAL A 83 19.12 -9.52 -9.07
C VAL A 83 17.67 -9.44 -9.55
N PRO A 84 17.37 -9.16 -10.84
CA PRO A 84 15.99 -9.08 -11.30
C PRO A 84 15.24 -10.41 -11.17
N GLY A 85 15.91 -11.56 -11.32
CA GLY A 85 15.31 -12.87 -11.06
C GLY A 85 14.89 -13.05 -9.60
N SER A 86 15.74 -12.65 -8.66
CA SER A 86 15.44 -12.69 -7.23
C SER A 86 14.32 -11.72 -6.85
N GLN A 87 14.33 -10.51 -7.42
CA GLN A 87 13.27 -9.54 -7.23
C GLN A 87 11.92 -10.06 -7.74
N ALA A 88 11.87 -10.70 -8.91
CA ALA A 88 10.67 -11.34 -9.45
C ALA A 88 10.14 -12.45 -8.52
N PHE A 89 11.03 -13.29 -7.99
CA PHE A 89 10.64 -14.35 -7.06
C PHE A 89 10.08 -13.80 -5.74
N LEU A 90 10.70 -12.76 -5.19
CA LEU A 90 10.24 -12.11 -3.97
C LEU A 90 8.89 -11.41 -4.14
N LEU A 91 8.59 -10.86 -5.32
CA LEU A 91 7.30 -10.24 -5.62
C LEU A 91 6.11 -11.21 -5.54
N LEU A 92 6.33 -12.52 -5.70
CA LEU A 92 5.28 -13.51 -5.47
C LEU A 92 4.71 -13.44 -4.04
N TYR A 93 5.54 -13.04 -3.07
CA TYR A 93 5.11 -12.84 -1.69
C TYR A 93 4.35 -11.53 -1.47
N SER A 94 4.36 -10.61 -2.43
CA SER A 94 3.61 -9.35 -2.38
C SER A 94 2.19 -9.48 -2.94
N LEU A 95 1.89 -10.54 -3.70
CA LEU A 95 0.52 -10.83 -4.13
C LEU A 95 -0.42 -11.02 -2.93
N THR A 96 -1.68 -10.69 -3.14
CA THR A 96 -2.75 -10.91 -2.16
C THR A 96 -2.73 -12.39 -1.74
N PRO A 97 -2.75 -12.70 -0.42
CA PRO A 97 -2.49 -14.07 0.07
C PRO A 97 -3.44 -15.16 -0.45
N GLY A 98 -4.55 -14.78 -1.08
CA GLY A 98 -5.46 -15.70 -1.78
C GLY A 98 -4.89 -16.32 -3.08
N TRP A 99 -3.85 -15.72 -3.68
CA TRP A 99 -3.23 -16.23 -4.90
C TRP A 99 -2.31 -17.43 -4.67
N LEU A 100 -1.62 -17.47 -3.52
CA LEU A 100 -0.64 -18.52 -3.20
C LEU A 100 -0.88 -19.04 -1.78
N PRO A 101 -1.76 -20.05 -1.61
CA PRO A 101 -2.09 -20.63 -0.31
C PRO A 101 -0.89 -21.01 0.57
N PRO A 102 0.20 -21.64 0.05
CA PRO A 102 1.34 -22.01 0.89
C PRO A 102 2.19 -20.81 1.36
N LEU A 103 2.06 -19.63 0.73
CA LEU A 103 2.86 -18.45 1.06
C LEU A 103 2.11 -17.45 1.95
N ARG A 104 0.84 -17.73 2.28
CA ARG A 104 -0.05 -16.81 2.99
C ARG A 104 0.50 -16.29 4.32
N GLU A 105 0.92 -17.19 5.21
CA GLU A 105 1.43 -16.79 6.52
C GLU A 105 2.73 -15.99 6.44
N ALA A 106 3.62 -16.39 5.54
CA ALA A 106 4.90 -15.72 5.35
C ALA A 106 4.69 -14.31 4.77
N SER A 107 3.79 -14.20 3.78
CA SER A 107 3.36 -12.94 3.19
C SER A 107 2.75 -12.01 4.24
N GLU A 108 1.84 -12.47 5.10
CA GLU A 108 1.15 -11.58 6.05
C GLU A 108 2.03 -11.12 7.23
N LYS A 109 2.92 -11.99 7.71
CA LYS A 109 3.73 -11.75 8.93
C LYS A 109 5.09 -11.09 8.64
N ARG A 110 5.68 -11.32 7.46
CA ARG A 110 7.07 -10.95 7.16
C ARG A 110 7.22 -10.07 5.92
N HIS A 111 6.14 -9.46 5.41
CA HIS A 111 6.19 -8.64 4.20
C HIS A 111 7.22 -7.51 4.26
N SER A 112 7.33 -6.84 5.41
CA SER A 112 8.33 -5.78 5.62
C SER A 112 9.76 -6.25 5.37
N ASN A 113 10.07 -7.51 5.68
CA ASN A 113 11.39 -8.09 5.41
C ASN A 113 11.60 -8.29 3.90
N TYR A 114 10.57 -8.72 3.17
CA TYR A 114 10.65 -8.83 1.71
C TYR A 114 10.86 -7.47 1.06
N VAL A 115 10.17 -6.42 1.52
CA VAL A 115 10.40 -5.05 1.03
C VAL A 115 11.84 -4.59 1.30
N ALA A 116 12.37 -4.87 2.50
CA ALA A 116 13.76 -4.53 2.82
C ALA A 116 14.77 -5.28 1.92
N ILE A 117 14.52 -6.56 1.62
CA ILE A 117 15.34 -7.35 0.70
C ILE A 117 15.22 -6.80 -0.73
N GLN A 118 14.02 -6.40 -1.18
CA GLN A 118 13.83 -5.77 -2.49
C GLN A 118 14.63 -4.48 -2.62
N LEU A 119 14.64 -3.64 -1.58
CA LEU A 119 15.42 -2.41 -1.53
C LEU A 119 16.94 -2.70 -1.56
N LEU A 120 17.39 -3.73 -0.85
CA LEU A 120 18.78 -4.17 -0.89
C LEU A 120 19.18 -4.65 -2.29
N LEU A 121 18.36 -5.49 -2.92
CA LEU A 121 18.57 -5.99 -4.27
C LEU A 121 18.59 -4.86 -5.30
N PHE A 122 17.67 -3.91 -5.18
CA PHE A 122 17.68 -2.69 -5.99
C PHE A 122 19.00 -1.92 -5.84
N THR A 123 19.46 -1.72 -4.60
CA THR A 123 20.71 -1.01 -4.32
C THR A 123 21.92 -1.73 -4.93
N ILE A 124 22.00 -3.04 -4.79
CA ILE A 124 23.06 -3.87 -5.38
C ILE A 124 23.02 -3.79 -6.91
N GLY A 125 21.83 -3.96 -7.50
CA GLY A 125 21.64 -3.87 -8.95
C GLY A 125 22.02 -2.49 -9.48
N PHE A 126 21.66 -1.42 -8.77
CA PHE A 126 21.94 -0.04 -9.14
C PHE A 126 23.44 0.20 -9.23
N PHE A 127 24.19 -0.19 -8.19
CA PHE A 127 25.65 -0.07 -8.20
C PHE A 127 26.32 -0.95 -9.27
N ALA A 128 25.73 -2.11 -9.58
CA ALA A 128 26.26 -3.00 -10.62
C ALA A 128 26.11 -2.41 -12.04
N ILE A 129 25.06 -1.61 -12.29
CA ILE A 129 24.82 -1.01 -13.62
C ILE A 129 25.34 0.43 -13.72
N GLN A 130 25.62 1.11 -12.61
CA GLN A 130 26.07 2.52 -12.60
C GLN A 130 27.35 2.75 -13.41
N GLY A 131 28.24 1.75 -13.48
CA GLY A 131 29.46 1.82 -14.30
C GLY A 131 29.21 1.85 -15.82
N ASN A 132 28.01 1.52 -16.27
CA ASN A 132 27.64 1.40 -17.69
C ASN A 132 26.81 2.58 -18.21
N ALA A 133 26.68 3.69 -17.44
CA ALA A 133 25.83 4.84 -17.77
C ALA A 133 24.37 4.41 -18.10
N PRO A 134 23.65 3.85 -17.13
CA PRO A 134 22.35 3.24 -17.37
C PRO A 134 21.34 4.27 -17.88
N GLU A 135 20.55 3.89 -18.87
CA GLU A 135 19.43 4.71 -19.32
C GLU A 135 18.39 4.84 -18.19
N LEU A 136 17.62 5.93 -18.19
CA LEU A 136 16.52 6.12 -17.24
C LEU A 136 15.53 4.93 -17.28
N ALA A 137 15.33 4.33 -18.44
CA ALA A 137 14.49 3.16 -18.60
C ALA A 137 14.98 1.95 -17.80
N ASP A 138 16.30 1.71 -17.77
CA ASP A 138 16.88 0.58 -17.03
C ASP A 138 16.82 0.80 -15.53
N PHE A 139 17.05 2.04 -15.09
CA PHE A 139 16.83 2.42 -13.71
C PHE A 139 15.38 2.17 -13.27
N MET A 140 14.42 2.61 -14.08
CA MET A 140 12.99 2.45 -13.77
C MET A 140 12.58 0.98 -13.74
N ARG A 141 13.10 0.15 -14.66
CA ARG A 141 12.85 -1.29 -14.67
C ARG A 141 13.41 -1.98 -13.43
N LEU A 142 14.57 -1.54 -12.93
CA LEU A 142 15.20 -2.07 -11.72
C LEU A 142 14.48 -1.62 -10.44
N ALA A 143 13.94 -0.40 -10.43
CA ALA A 143 13.20 0.16 -9.30
C ALA A 143 11.78 -0.40 -9.18
N LEU A 144 11.16 -0.81 -10.29
CA LEU A 144 9.76 -1.24 -10.34
C LEU A 144 9.38 -2.30 -9.29
N PRO A 145 10.19 -3.34 -9.01
CA PRO A 145 9.87 -4.34 -7.98
C PRO A 145 9.83 -3.77 -6.57
N GLU A 146 10.76 -2.87 -6.25
CA GLU A 146 10.81 -2.22 -4.94
C GLU A 146 9.61 -1.29 -4.75
N LEU A 147 9.25 -0.51 -5.77
CA LEU A 147 8.07 0.36 -5.75
C LEU A 147 6.78 -0.44 -5.60
N ALA A 148 6.63 -1.55 -6.33
CA ALA A 148 5.46 -2.41 -6.23
C ALA A 148 5.34 -3.04 -4.84
N ALA A 149 6.44 -3.60 -4.31
CA ALA A 149 6.46 -4.18 -2.97
C ALA A 149 6.20 -3.12 -1.87
N GLY A 150 6.76 -1.92 -2.03
CA GLY A 150 6.54 -0.79 -1.13
C GLY A 150 5.08 -0.32 -1.12
N ALA A 151 4.45 -0.21 -2.30
CA ALA A 151 3.03 0.14 -2.42
C ALA A 151 2.12 -0.87 -1.72
N VAL A 152 2.39 -2.17 -1.89
CA VAL A 152 1.67 -3.25 -1.18
C VAL A 152 1.85 -3.14 0.34
N GLU A 153 3.07 -2.88 0.82
CA GLU A 153 3.32 -2.73 2.26
C GLU A 153 2.56 -1.55 2.86
N ILE A 154 2.57 -0.40 2.19
CA ILE A 154 1.81 0.79 2.62
C ILE A 154 0.32 0.47 2.68
N GLN A 155 -0.22 -0.20 1.66
CA GLN A 155 -1.63 -0.61 1.64
C GLN A 155 -1.95 -1.56 2.81
N ARG A 156 -1.13 -2.60 3.03
CA ARG A 156 -1.35 -3.57 4.12
C ARG A 156 -1.30 -2.92 5.50
N ARG A 157 -0.41 -1.95 5.72
CA ARG A 157 -0.37 -1.16 6.96
C ARG A 157 -1.64 -0.32 7.12
N GLY A 158 -2.04 0.39 6.07
CA GLY A 158 -3.28 1.18 6.08
C GLY A 158 -4.52 0.33 6.37
N GLN A 159 -4.59 -0.89 5.82
CA GLN A 159 -5.68 -1.83 6.11
C GLN A 159 -5.69 -2.28 7.57
N LYS A 160 -4.53 -2.60 8.17
CA LYS A 160 -4.42 -2.97 9.59
C LYS A 160 -4.84 -1.80 10.50
N ASP A 161 -4.36 -0.60 10.22
CA ASP A 161 -4.70 0.60 10.99
C ASP A 161 -6.19 0.93 10.91
N ASN A 162 -6.79 0.78 9.72
CA ASN A 162 -8.23 0.99 9.53
C ASN A 162 -9.06 -0.06 10.28
N GLN A 163 -8.63 -1.33 10.30
CA GLN A 163 -9.30 -2.37 11.05
C GLN A 163 -9.29 -2.07 12.56
N VAL A 164 -8.12 -1.72 13.11
CA VAL A 164 -8.00 -1.36 14.53
C VAL A 164 -8.88 -0.16 14.91
N ARG A 165 -9.03 0.81 14.00
CA ARG A 165 -9.93 1.96 14.22
C ARG A 165 -11.41 1.57 14.17
N LEU A 166 -11.79 0.69 13.24
CA LEU A 166 -13.16 0.16 13.18
C LEU A 166 -13.50 -0.61 14.46
N ASP A 167 -12.61 -1.50 14.90
CA ASP A 167 -12.81 -2.31 16.10
C ASP A 167 -13.01 -1.42 17.35
N LYS A 168 -12.22 -0.34 17.49
CA LYS A 168 -12.38 0.64 18.56
C LYS A 168 -13.71 1.40 18.50
N LEU A 169 -14.16 1.77 17.31
CA LEU A 169 -15.46 2.44 17.14
C LEU A 169 -16.63 1.50 17.49
N GLU A 170 -16.47 0.20 17.23
CA GLU A 170 -17.45 -0.81 17.60
C GLU A 170 -17.48 -1.02 19.12
N GLU A 171 -16.33 -1.12 19.78
CA GLU A 171 -16.23 -1.21 21.24
C GLU A 171 -16.95 -0.04 21.93
N LEU A 172 -16.71 1.19 21.47
CA LEU A 172 -17.36 2.40 22.00
C LEU A 172 -18.88 2.43 21.77
N LYS A 173 -19.38 1.76 20.72
CA LYS A 173 -20.82 1.63 20.47
C LYS A 173 -21.50 0.73 21.50
N TYR A 174 -20.81 -0.31 21.98
CA TYR A 174 -21.37 -1.24 22.97
C TYR A 174 -21.40 -0.66 24.38
N ASP A 175 -20.42 0.16 24.76
CA ASP A 175 -20.44 0.87 26.06
C ASP A 175 -21.64 1.83 26.18
N LEU A 176 -22.03 2.49 25.09
CA LEU A 176 -23.22 3.35 25.04
C LEU A 176 -24.55 2.58 25.05
N LYS A 177 -24.55 1.27 24.75
CA LYS A 177 -25.74 0.40 24.86
C LYS A 177 -25.90 -0.22 26.25
N GLY A 178 -24.87 -0.13 27.12
CA GLY A 178 -24.83 -0.71 28.46
C GLY A 178 -25.04 0.27 29.62
N ALA A 179 -25.11 1.57 29.34
CA ALA A 179 -25.44 2.64 30.28
C ALA A 179 -26.85 3.19 30.02
#